data_AF-A0A5N6XGZ9-F1
#
_entry.id   AF-A0A5N6XGZ9-F1
#
_cell.length_a   1.000
_cell.length_b   1.000
_cell.length_c   1.000
_cell.angle_alpha   90.00
_cell.angle_beta   90.00
_cell.angle_gamma   90.00
#
_symmetry.space_group_name_H-M   'P 1'
#
loop_
_entity.id
_entity.type
_entity.pdbx_description
1 polymer ?
#
loop_
_entity_poly.entity_id
_entity_poly.type
_entity_poly.pdbx_seq_one_letter_code
_entity_poly.pdbx_strand_id
1 'polypeptide(L)'
;MRILDLPNQPNVVSEKSGGYFFLPAVQRQRGLRLLEKNYTEWNENEKDALRSQLDQCSATFHEFVRRAEGAGKTMVVKEHVPHLIEPIAKTQHVHRSQGSIGSPQGFDHQTLLPDEFLLTWFPTFLVRHPALAFPSELASVMTLRWTRQLFDWYVNIWNQLSAKNITRPKPIVLDADDILANPQIVVRFCDLVGLDSTKLCFSWEPLRSDELRQTDPLKQKMNATLLASSGIMQDKSAQNLNLDCEMEKWKAEFGETEALKLTKWVDNAIPDYEYLRSHRLV
;
A
#
# COMPACT_ATOMS: atom_id res chain seq x y z
N MET A 1 -9.94 5.62 0.38
CA MET A 1 -10.58 5.90 -0.92
C MET A 1 -12.05 6.32 -0.79
N ARG A 2 -12.91 5.64 0.00
CA ARG A 2 -14.32 6.08 0.21
C ARG A 2 -14.45 7.56 0.61
N ILE A 3 -13.64 8.00 1.58
CA ILE A 3 -13.63 9.40 2.03
C ILE A 3 -13.43 10.41 0.89
N LEU A 4 -12.62 10.07 -0.11
CA LEU A 4 -12.29 10.97 -1.22
C LEU A 4 -13.40 11.06 -2.28
N ASP A 5 -14.37 10.15 -2.25
CA ASP A 5 -15.47 10.04 -3.21
C ASP A 5 -15.06 10.26 -4.67
N LEU A 6 -14.04 9.50 -5.09
CA LEU A 6 -13.40 9.68 -6.39
C LEU A 6 -14.34 9.68 -7.60
N PRO A 7 -15.47 8.93 -7.63
CA PRO A 7 -16.44 9.05 -8.73
C PRO A 7 -17.07 10.44 -8.88
N ASN A 8 -17.17 11.21 -7.79
CA ASN A 8 -17.75 12.55 -7.77
C ASN A 8 -16.71 13.69 -7.83
N GLN A 9 -15.42 13.35 -7.89
CA GLN A 9 -14.33 14.29 -8.09
C GLN A 9 -14.28 14.75 -9.56
N PRO A 10 -14.35 16.06 -9.87
CA PRO A 10 -14.52 16.54 -11.24
C PRO A 10 -13.28 16.32 -12.13
N ASN A 11 -12.09 16.50 -11.56
CA ASN A 11 -10.83 16.61 -12.30
C ASN A 11 -9.99 15.33 -12.28
N VAL A 12 -10.50 14.24 -11.69
CA VAL A 12 -9.75 13.00 -11.56
C VAL A 12 -10.47 11.80 -12.15
N VAL A 13 -9.70 10.76 -12.42
CA VAL A 13 -10.18 9.43 -12.75
C VAL A 13 -9.52 8.41 -11.84
N SER A 14 -10.28 7.40 -11.43
CA SER A 14 -9.75 6.24 -10.71
C SER A 14 -10.48 4.98 -11.15
N GLU A 15 -9.84 3.84 -10.99
CA GLU A 15 -10.52 2.55 -11.15
C GLU A 15 -11.58 2.40 -10.04
N LYS A 16 -12.69 1.69 -10.28
CA LYS A 16 -13.79 1.56 -9.31
C LYS A 16 -13.35 1.02 -7.94
N SER A 17 -12.36 0.14 -7.91
CA SER A 17 -11.76 -0.39 -6.68
C SER A 17 -10.70 0.53 -6.07
N GLY A 18 -10.45 1.70 -6.67
CA GLY A 18 -9.50 2.70 -6.24
C GLY A 18 -8.04 2.40 -6.61
N GLY A 19 -7.75 1.33 -7.34
CA GLY A 19 -6.40 0.92 -7.77
C GLY A 19 -6.21 -0.59 -7.81
N TYR A 20 -5.05 -1.09 -7.35
CA TYR A 20 -4.66 -2.51 -7.34
C TYR A 20 -4.38 -3.15 -8.72
N PHE A 21 -3.78 -2.39 -9.63
CA PHE A 21 -3.33 -2.86 -10.94
C PHE A 21 -2.34 -4.03 -10.85
N PHE A 22 -1.53 -4.09 -9.80
CA PHE A 22 -0.53 -5.17 -9.61
C PHE A 22 -1.00 -6.30 -8.68
N LEU A 23 -2.22 -6.24 -8.13
CA LEU A 23 -2.78 -7.34 -7.35
C LEU A 23 -2.89 -8.66 -8.13
N PRO A 24 -3.25 -8.68 -9.43
CA PRO A 24 -3.25 -9.93 -10.19
C PRO A 24 -1.87 -10.61 -10.25
N ALA A 25 -0.78 -9.84 -10.31
CA ALA A 25 0.58 -10.40 -10.22
C ALA A 25 0.88 -11.00 -8.85
N VAL A 26 0.42 -10.37 -7.77
CA VAL A 26 0.53 -10.90 -6.40
C VAL A 26 -0.27 -12.19 -6.25
N GLN A 27 -1.48 -12.25 -6.80
CA GLN A 27 -2.31 -13.47 -6.81
C GLN A 27 -1.62 -14.59 -7.60
N ARG A 28 -1.02 -14.28 -8.75
CA ARG A 28 -0.25 -15.24 -9.54
C ARG A 28 0.96 -15.76 -8.76
N GLN A 29 1.72 -14.87 -8.12
CA GLN A 29 2.87 -15.21 -7.29
C GLN A 29 2.47 -16.14 -6.13
N ARG A 30 1.33 -15.88 -5.49
CA ARG A 30 0.76 -16.73 -4.42
C ARG A 30 0.31 -18.09 -4.94
N GLY A 31 -0.44 -18.14 -6.03
CA GLY A 31 -0.92 -19.39 -6.63
C GLY A 31 0.21 -20.32 -7.07
N LEU A 32 1.35 -19.74 -7.46
CA LEU A 32 2.57 -20.47 -7.80
C LEU A 32 3.48 -20.75 -6.58
N ARG A 33 3.10 -20.30 -5.37
CA ARG A 33 3.86 -20.46 -4.11
C ARG A 33 5.32 -19.95 -4.21
N LEU A 34 5.52 -18.88 -4.97
CA LEU A 34 6.86 -18.40 -5.31
C LEU A 34 7.60 -17.71 -4.16
N LEU A 35 6.88 -17.24 -3.13
CA LEU A 35 7.49 -16.68 -1.91
C LEU A 35 7.92 -17.77 -0.91
N GLU A 36 7.62 -19.03 -1.17
CA GLU A 36 8.05 -20.15 -0.34
C GLU A 36 9.37 -20.76 -0.82
N LYS A 37 9.89 -20.29 -1.97
CA LYS A 37 11.10 -20.77 -2.63
C LYS A 37 12.02 -19.60 -2.89
N ASN A 38 13.33 -19.83 -2.80
CA ASN A 38 14.29 -18.85 -3.30
C ASN A 38 14.10 -18.67 -4.82
N TYR A 39 14.37 -17.47 -5.35
CA TYR A 39 14.29 -17.22 -6.79
C TYR A 39 15.15 -18.20 -7.63
N THR A 40 16.27 -18.69 -7.08
CA THR A 40 17.12 -19.69 -7.75
C THR A 40 16.42 -21.02 -7.99
N GLU A 41 15.34 -21.30 -7.26
CA GLU A 41 14.56 -22.54 -7.34
C GLU A 41 13.33 -22.40 -8.26
N TRP A 42 13.08 -21.20 -8.80
CA TRP A 42 11.98 -21.01 -9.74
C TRP A 42 12.34 -21.63 -11.10
N ASN A 43 11.42 -22.43 -11.64
CA ASN A 43 11.58 -22.97 -12.99
C ASN A 43 11.16 -21.94 -14.06
N GLU A 44 11.52 -22.18 -15.33
CA GLU A 44 11.25 -21.24 -16.41
C GLU A 44 9.74 -21.02 -16.64
N ASN A 45 8.90 -22.04 -16.50
CA ASN A 45 7.45 -21.88 -16.63
C ASN A 45 6.87 -20.97 -15.53
N GLU A 46 7.38 -21.07 -14.30
CA GLU A 46 6.99 -20.21 -13.18
C GLU A 46 7.42 -18.75 -13.43
N LYS A 47 8.65 -18.54 -13.91
CA LYS A 47 9.18 -17.21 -14.26
C LYS A 47 8.37 -16.58 -15.39
N ASP A 48 8.13 -17.32 -16.47
CA ASP A 48 7.36 -16.83 -17.63
C ASP A 48 5.92 -16.54 -17.26
N ALA A 49 5.30 -17.38 -16.43
CA ALA A 49 3.96 -17.16 -15.92
C ALA A 49 3.84 -15.87 -15.09
N LEU A 50 4.82 -15.57 -14.24
CA LEU A 50 4.82 -14.32 -13.46
C LEU A 50 5.12 -13.11 -14.35
N ARG A 51 6.10 -13.22 -15.26
CA ARG A 51 6.46 -12.16 -16.21
C ARG A 51 5.27 -11.78 -17.08
N SER A 52 4.59 -12.76 -17.68
CA SER A 52 3.39 -12.53 -18.48
C SER A 52 2.29 -11.82 -17.70
N GLN A 53 2.10 -12.17 -16.42
CA GLN A 53 1.12 -11.49 -15.57
C GLN A 53 1.53 -10.05 -15.26
N LEU A 54 2.81 -9.79 -15.01
CA LEU A 54 3.34 -8.44 -14.79
C LEU A 54 3.20 -7.57 -16.03
N ASP A 55 3.47 -8.11 -17.22
CA ASP A 55 3.31 -7.40 -18.49
C ASP A 55 1.85 -7.01 -18.71
N GLN A 56 0.89 -7.90 -18.41
CA GLN A 56 -0.54 -7.58 -18.48
C GLN A 56 -0.96 -6.50 -17.47
N CYS A 57 -0.45 -6.54 -16.24
CA CYS A 57 -0.69 -5.51 -15.22
C CYS A 57 -0.16 -4.16 -15.71
N SER A 58 1.06 -4.14 -16.24
CA SER A 58 1.71 -2.95 -16.79
C SER A 58 0.94 -2.38 -17.98
N ALA A 59 0.54 -3.22 -18.93
CA ALA A 59 -0.25 -2.79 -20.10
C ALA A 59 -1.59 -2.16 -19.68
N THR A 60 -2.30 -2.79 -18.74
CA THR A 60 -3.57 -2.28 -18.19
C THR A 60 -3.37 -0.93 -17.51
N PHE A 61 -2.29 -0.79 -16.75
CA PHE A 61 -1.98 0.44 -16.04
C PHE A 61 -1.64 1.59 -17.00
N HIS A 62 -0.79 1.35 -18.00
CA HIS A 62 -0.46 2.33 -19.04
C HIS A 62 -1.65 2.71 -19.92
N GLU A 63 -2.57 1.78 -20.18
CA GLU A 63 -3.83 2.10 -20.85
C GLU A 63 -4.70 3.04 -20.00
N PHE A 64 -4.75 2.83 -18.68
CA PHE A 64 -5.47 3.74 -17.79
C PHE A 64 -4.82 5.13 -17.75
N VAL A 65 -3.49 5.21 -17.70
CA VAL A 65 -2.74 6.48 -17.79
C VAL A 65 -3.11 7.23 -19.08
N ARG A 66 -3.04 6.57 -20.24
CA ARG A 66 -3.39 7.18 -21.53
C ARG A 66 -4.83 7.68 -21.58
N ARG A 67 -5.78 6.97 -20.96
CA ARG A 67 -7.18 7.42 -20.86
C ARG A 67 -7.32 8.65 -19.97
N ALA A 68 -6.61 8.70 -18.85
CA ALA A 68 -6.61 9.85 -17.96
C ALA A 68 -6.03 11.09 -18.67
N GLU A 69 -4.88 10.93 -19.35
CA GLU A 69 -4.23 11.97 -20.13
C GLU A 69 -5.12 12.47 -21.27
N GLY A 70 -5.72 11.56 -22.05
CA GLY A 70 -6.64 11.91 -23.15
C GLY A 70 -7.90 12.64 -22.67
N ALA A 71 -8.32 12.42 -21.43
CA ALA A 71 -9.42 13.15 -20.80
C ALA A 71 -8.99 14.46 -20.11
N GLY A 72 -7.68 14.77 -20.08
CA GLY A 72 -7.14 15.91 -19.33
C GLY A 72 -7.35 15.82 -17.83
N LYS A 73 -7.43 14.60 -17.28
CA LYS A 73 -7.74 14.34 -15.86
C LYS A 73 -6.54 13.72 -15.13
N THR A 74 -6.42 14.02 -13.85
CA THR A 74 -5.42 13.39 -12.99
C THR A 74 -5.84 11.96 -12.65
N MET A 75 -4.95 10.99 -12.84
CA MET A 75 -5.18 9.63 -12.35
C MET A 75 -4.92 9.55 -10.85
N VAL A 76 -5.89 9.02 -10.10
CA VAL A 76 -5.71 8.64 -8.69
C VAL A 76 -5.64 7.12 -8.60
N VAL A 77 -4.52 6.61 -8.08
CA VAL A 77 -4.27 5.18 -7.91
C VAL A 77 -3.87 4.87 -6.48
N LYS A 78 -4.44 3.79 -5.93
CA LYS A 78 -4.00 3.18 -4.67
C LYS A 78 -3.33 1.84 -4.96
N GLU A 79 -2.13 1.69 -4.44
CA GLU A 79 -1.39 0.42 -4.43
C GLU A 79 -0.91 0.10 -3.02
N HIS A 80 -0.57 -1.17 -2.78
CA HIS A 80 0.32 -1.50 -1.67
C HIS A 80 1.74 -1.50 -2.20
N VAL A 81 2.66 -0.82 -1.52
CA VAL A 81 4.07 -0.75 -1.96
C VAL A 81 4.65 -2.15 -2.22
N PRO A 82 4.44 -3.19 -1.38
CA PRO A 82 4.89 -4.55 -1.69
C PRO A 82 4.40 -5.15 -3.03
N HIS A 83 3.27 -4.67 -3.58
CA HIS A 83 2.78 -5.14 -4.88
C HIS A 83 3.62 -4.59 -6.03
N LEU A 84 4.26 -3.43 -5.82
CA LEU A 84 5.11 -2.77 -6.79
C LEU A 84 6.56 -3.22 -6.69
N ILE A 85 6.97 -3.91 -5.62
CA ILE A 85 8.36 -4.37 -5.46
C ILE A 85 8.67 -5.50 -6.42
N GLU A 86 9.89 -5.46 -6.94
CA GLU A 86 10.45 -6.45 -7.83
C GLU A 86 10.41 -7.86 -7.16
N PRO A 87 9.92 -8.91 -7.86
CA PRO A 87 9.74 -10.24 -7.28
C PRO A 87 10.99 -10.89 -6.69
N ILE A 88 12.17 -10.71 -7.29
CA ILE A 88 13.44 -11.21 -6.77
C ILE A 88 13.79 -10.53 -5.44
N ALA A 89 13.67 -9.20 -5.36
CA ALA A 89 13.89 -8.45 -4.11
C ALA A 89 12.97 -8.94 -2.98
N LYS A 90 11.71 -9.24 -3.29
CA LYS A 90 10.76 -9.84 -2.32
C LYS A 90 11.21 -11.22 -1.84
N THR A 91 11.56 -12.12 -2.75
CA THR A 91 12.01 -13.48 -2.36
C THR A 91 13.30 -13.44 -1.55
N GLN A 92 14.27 -12.61 -1.96
CA GLN A 92 15.52 -12.44 -1.22
C GLN A 92 15.28 -11.92 0.19
N HIS A 93 14.30 -11.03 0.38
CA HIS A 93 13.92 -10.58 1.71
C HIS A 93 13.33 -11.70 2.56
N VAL A 94 12.39 -12.48 2.01
CA VAL A 94 11.73 -13.59 2.72
C VAL A 94 12.73 -14.69 3.10
N HIS A 95 13.67 -15.00 2.20
CA HIS A 95 14.63 -16.10 2.36
C HIS A 95 16.00 -15.69 2.90
N ARG A 96 16.22 -14.41 3.25
CA ARG A 96 17.47 -13.99 3.89
C ARG A 96 17.61 -14.72 5.23
N SER A 97 18.58 -15.63 5.32
CA SER A 97 19.13 -16.07 6.59
C SER A 97 19.61 -14.84 7.37
N GLN A 98 19.41 -14.80 8.69
CA GLN A 98 19.81 -13.69 9.57
C GLN A 98 21.34 -13.53 9.71
N GLY A 99 22.05 -13.38 8.60
CA GLY A 99 23.51 -13.24 8.52
C GLY A 99 23.90 -12.45 7.27
N SER A 100 24.13 -11.15 7.47
CA SER A 100 24.94 -10.22 6.66
C SER A 100 25.05 -10.44 5.14
N ILE A 101 24.34 -9.60 4.37
CA ILE A 101 24.96 -8.75 3.34
C ILE A 101 24.29 -7.38 3.50
N GLY A 102 25.11 -6.33 3.58
CA GLY A 102 24.68 -4.95 3.78
C GLY A 102 23.48 -4.58 2.91
N SER A 103 22.66 -3.65 3.41
CA SER A 103 21.76 -2.88 2.56
C SER A 103 22.54 -2.49 1.30
N PRO A 104 22.02 -2.72 0.07
CA PRO A 104 22.58 -2.04 -1.09
C PRO A 104 22.66 -0.57 -0.69
N GLN A 105 23.87 -0.04 -0.55
CA GLN A 105 24.07 1.38 -0.38
C GLN A 105 23.70 1.99 -1.73
N GLY A 106 22.46 2.44 -1.81
CA GLY A 106 21.86 3.01 -3.00
C GLY A 106 20.44 3.43 -2.67
N PHE A 107 20.02 4.60 -3.15
CA PHE A 107 18.64 5.07 -3.09
C PHE A 107 17.76 4.29 -4.09
N ASP A 108 17.95 2.98 -4.22
CA ASP A 108 17.17 2.15 -5.13
C ASP A 108 15.87 1.73 -4.43
N HIS A 109 14.73 2.18 -4.95
CA HIS A 109 13.41 1.88 -4.39
C HIS A 109 12.92 0.46 -4.70
N GLN A 110 13.65 -0.31 -5.53
CA GLN A 110 13.37 -1.72 -5.85
C GLN A 110 11.96 -1.99 -6.39
N THR A 111 11.30 -0.97 -6.93
CA THR A 111 9.99 -1.14 -7.56
C THR A 111 10.17 -1.62 -9.01
N LEU A 112 9.11 -2.18 -9.57
CA LEU A 112 8.98 -2.54 -10.98
C LEU A 112 8.74 -1.32 -11.88
N LEU A 113 8.56 -0.13 -11.30
CA LEU A 113 8.24 1.09 -12.03
C LEU A 113 9.51 1.91 -12.24
N PRO A 114 9.81 2.33 -13.48
CA PRO A 114 10.97 3.19 -13.75
C PRO A 114 10.90 4.52 -12.99
N ASP A 115 12.07 5.07 -12.63
CA ASP A 115 12.20 6.37 -11.98
C ASP A 115 11.42 7.45 -12.72
N GLU A 116 11.59 7.58 -14.05
CA GLU A 116 10.90 8.61 -14.83
C GLU A 116 9.38 8.53 -14.69
N PHE A 117 8.85 7.30 -14.56
CA PHE A 117 7.44 7.07 -14.39
C PHE A 117 6.98 7.43 -12.97
N LEU A 118 7.70 7.01 -11.94
CA LEU A 118 7.43 7.39 -10.54
C LEU A 118 7.52 8.89 -10.30
N LEU A 119 8.39 9.60 -11.03
CA LEU A 119 8.52 11.05 -10.96
C LEU A 119 7.34 11.80 -11.59
N THR A 120 6.43 11.13 -12.31
CA THR A 120 5.16 11.73 -12.73
C THR A 120 4.12 11.78 -11.59
N TRP A 121 4.34 11.05 -10.50
CA TRP A 121 3.36 10.90 -9.43
C TRP A 121 3.43 12.04 -8.40
N PHE A 122 2.31 12.26 -7.72
CA PHE A 122 2.28 12.94 -6.43
C PHE A 122 2.26 11.85 -5.33
N PRO A 123 3.42 11.48 -4.75
CA PRO A 123 3.49 10.38 -3.81
C PRO A 123 2.80 10.70 -2.47
N THR A 124 1.82 9.88 -2.11
CA THR A 124 1.16 9.91 -0.80
C THR A 124 1.21 8.52 -0.16
N PHE A 125 1.75 8.43 1.05
CA PHE A 125 1.91 7.21 1.81
C PHE A 125 0.90 7.16 2.95
N LEU A 126 -0.07 6.24 2.85
CA LEU A 126 -0.97 5.94 3.97
C LEU A 126 -0.34 4.83 4.83
N VAL A 127 -0.01 5.15 6.08
CA VAL A 127 0.56 4.22 7.06
C VAL A 127 -0.45 3.92 8.16
N ARG A 128 -0.32 2.74 8.78
CA ARG A 128 -1.13 2.30 9.92
C ARG A 128 -0.24 1.49 10.85
N HIS A 129 -0.55 1.54 12.14
CA HIS A 129 0.15 0.74 13.15
C HIS A 129 0.27 -0.74 12.70
N PRO A 130 1.48 -1.33 12.64
CA PRO A 130 1.70 -2.67 12.09
C PRO A 130 0.83 -3.76 12.73
N ALA A 131 0.62 -3.71 14.05
CA ALA A 131 -0.25 -4.64 14.77
C ALA A 131 -1.70 -4.67 14.25
N LEU A 132 -2.20 -3.56 13.71
CA LEU A 132 -3.56 -3.51 13.14
C LEU A 132 -3.59 -3.75 11.62
N ALA A 133 -2.43 -3.74 10.96
CA ALA A 133 -2.31 -3.90 9.51
C ALA A 133 -1.91 -5.33 9.10
N PHE A 134 -1.02 -5.96 9.86
CA PHE A 134 -0.39 -7.24 9.55
C PHE A 134 -1.27 -8.48 9.76
N PRO A 135 -2.22 -8.51 10.71
CA PRO A 135 -3.15 -9.65 10.85
C PRO A 135 -4.07 -9.90 9.64
N SER A 136 -3.98 -9.10 8.57
CA SER A 136 -4.63 -9.40 7.30
C SER A 136 -3.80 -10.41 6.49
N GLU A 137 -4.47 -11.40 5.87
CA GLU A 137 -3.87 -12.45 5.01
C GLU A 137 -3.06 -11.95 3.80
N LEU A 138 -2.88 -10.64 3.66
CA LEU A 138 -2.32 -9.97 2.50
C LEU A 138 -1.04 -9.17 2.71
N ALA A 139 -0.46 -9.17 3.91
CA ALA A 139 0.81 -8.49 4.11
C ALA A 139 1.97 -9.31 3.52
N SER A 140 2.03 -9.32 2.20
CA SER A 140 2.85 -10.20 1.37
C SER A 140 4.35 -9.97 1.50
N VAL A 141 4.80 -9.10 2.41
CA VAL A 141 6.15 -9.16 3.00
C VAL A 141 6.20 -8.57 4.45
N MET A 142 5.10 -8.57 5.23
CA MET A 142 5.00 -8.14 6.66
C MET A 142 6.06 -7.12 7.15
N THR A 143 6.22 -6.02 6.41
CA THR A 143 7.28 -5.04 6.63
C THR A 143 6.86 -3.69 6.09
N LEU A 144 7.35 -2.63 6.73
CA LEU A 144 7.25 -1.26 6.22
C LEU A 144 8.54 -0.77 5.57
N ARG A 145 9.57 -1.62 5.51
CA ARG A 145 10.86 -1.32 4.87
C ARG A 145 10.69 -0.75 3.47
N TRP A 146 9.90 -1.42 2.63
CA TRP A 146 9.69 -1.00 1.24
C TRP A 146 8.99 0.35 1.14
N THR A 147 7.99 0.57 1.99
CA THR A 147 7.31 1.86 2.11
C THR A 147 8.28 2.96 2.49
N ARG A 148 9.13 2.71 3.50
CA ARG A 148 10.15 3.65 3.95
C ARG A 148 11.19 3.93 2.86
N GLN A 149 11.71 2.90 2.20
CA GLN A 149 12.71 3.07 1.14
C GLN A 149 12.17 3.91 -0.02
N LEU A 150 10.95 3.65 -0.46
CA LEU A 150 10.31 4.44 -1.51
C LEU A 150 10.06 5.88 -1.05
N PHE A 151 9.62 6.08 0.20
CA PHE A 151 9.47 7.41 0.78
C PHE A 151 10.81 8.18 0.83
N ASP A 152 11.86 7.56 1.36
CA ASP A 152 13.20 8.16 1.46
C ASP A 152 13.77 8.50 0.08
N TRP A 153 13.52 7.67 -0.93
CA TRP A 153 13.87 7.97 -2.32
C TRP A 153 13.16 9.24 -2.82
N TYR A 154 11.84 9.34 -2.64
CA TYR A 154 11.10 10.56 -3.03
C TYR A 154 11.56 11.80 -2.26
N VAL A 155 11.86 11.68 -0.96
CA VAL A 155 12.41 12.78 -0.15
C VAL A 155 13.77 13.23 -0.68
N ASN A 156 14.65 12.28 -1.01
CA ASN A 156 15.96 12.56 -1.57
C ASN A 156 15.85 13.29 -2.93
N ILE A 157 14.99 12.81 -3.84
CA ILE A 157 14.74 13.48 -5.12
C ILE A 157 14.16 14.88 -4.89
N TRP A 158 13.18 15.02 -4.00
CA TRP A 158 12.57 16.31 -3.68
C TRP A 158 13.61 17.31 -3.15
N ASN A 159 14.51 16.90 -2.26
CA ASN A 159 15.60 17.73 -1.76
C ASN A 159 16.57 18.15 -2.88
N GLN A 160 16.98 17.21 -3.74
CA GLN A 160 17.90 17.50 -4.85
C GLN A 160 17.30 18.46 -5.88
N LEU A 161 16.03 18.31 -6.21
CA LEU A 161 15.33 19.19 -7.14
C LEU A 161 15.05 20.56 -6.53
N SER A 162 14.68 20.60 -5.24
CA SER A 162 14.51 21.85 -4.50
C SER A 162 15.80 22.66 -4.43
N ALA A 163 16.95 22.00 -4.21
CA ALA A 163 18.27 22.65 -4.25
C ALA A 163 18.62 23.24 -5.63
N LYS A 164 17.97 22.76 -6.70
CA LYS A 164 18.08 23.27 -8.07
C LYS A 164 16.95 24.23 -8.45
N ASN A 165 16.12 24.67 -7.49
CA ASN A 165 14.93 25.49 -7.71
C ASN A 165 13.89 24.86 -8.67
N ILE A 166 13.86 23.53 -8.76
CA ILE A 166 12.85 22.79 -9.53
C ILE A 166 11.73 22.38 -8.57
N THR A 167 10.55 22.99 -8.75
CA THR A 167 9.38 22.69 -7.92
C THR A 167 8.84 21.30 -8.21
N ARG A 168 8.72 20.47 -7.16
CA ARG A 168 8.04 19.18 -7.18
C ARG A 168 7.16 19.00 -5.95
N PRO A 169 6.10 18.18 -6.05
CA PRO A 169 5.37 17.73 -4.89
C PRO A 169 6.29 17.09 -3.84
N LYS A 170 6.21 17.56 -2.60
CA LYS A 170 6.82 16.88 -1.46
C LYS A 170 6.01 15.62 -1.16
N PRO A 171 6.65 14.45 -0.91
CA PRO A 171 5.91 13.27 -0.49
C PRO A 171 5.14 13.52 0.81
N ILE A 172 3.87 13.11 0.82
CA ILE A 172 2.98 13.24 1.97
C ILE A 172 2.90 11.90 2.68
N VAL A 173 2.97 11.90 4.00
CA VAL A 173 2.59 10.75 4.82
C VAL A 173 1.27 11.06 5.53
N LEU A 174 0.31 10.14 5.43
CA LEU A 174 -0.94 10.16 6.18
C LEU A 174 -0.90 8.99 7.16
N ASP A 175 -1.19 9.25 8.43
CA ASP A 175 -1.36 8.19 9.41
C ASP A 175 -2.85 7.86 9.58
N ALA A 176 -3.17 6.56 9.57
CA ALA A 176 -4.54 6.10 9.68
C ALA A 176 -5.20 6.53 11.00
N ASP A 177 -4.46 6.56 12.12
CA ASP A 177 -5.01 6.96 13.42
C ASP A 177 -5.31 8.46 13.46
N ASP A 178 -4.51 9.29 12.79
CA ASP A 178 -4.80 10.72 12.67
C ASP A 178 -6.08 10.95 11.85
N ILE A 179 -6.32 10.18 10.79
CA ILE A 179 -7.58 10.25 10.02
C ILE A 179 -8.77 9.77 10.85
N LEU A 180 -8.62 8.69 11.63
CA LEU A 180 -9.70 8.17 12.48
C LEU A 180 -10.05 9.17 13.59
N ALA A 181 -9.04 9.78 14.22
CA ALA A 181 -9.22 10.73 15.31
C ALA A 181 -9.71 12.10 14.82
N ASN A 182 -9.18 12.58 13.69
CA ASN A 182 -9.52 13.86 13.10
C ASN A 182 -9.69 13.75 11.57
N PRO A 183 -10.85 13.32 11.08
CA PRO A 183 -11.11 13.15 9.65
C PRO A 183 -10.92 14.43 8.81
N GLN A 184 -10.93 15.62 9.44
CA GLN A 184 -10.71 16.90 8.76
C GLN A 184 -9.30 17.04 8.18
N ILE A 185 -8.33 16.24 8.63
CA ILE A 185 -7.01 16.21 8.00
C ILE A 185 -7.07 15.87 6.51
N VAL A 186 -8.12 15.15 6.09
CA VAL A 186 -8.33 14.79 4.68
C VAL A 186 -8.71 16.01 3.82
N VAL A 187 -9.31 17.05 4.41
CA VAL A 187 -9.58 18.32 3.71
C VAL A 187 -8.27 18.97 3.30
N ARG A 188 -7.34 19.13 4.25
CA ARG A 188 -6.01 19.68 3.97
C ARG A 188 -5.22 18.81 2.98
N PHE A 189 -5.35 17.49 3.08
CA PHE A 189 -4.76 16.60 2.09
C PHE A 189 -5.28 16.90 0.68
N CYS A 190 -6.60 17.03 0.50
CA CYS A 190 -7.22 17.36 -0.79
C CYS A 190 -6.66 18.68 -1.36
N ASP A 191 -6.52 19.71 -0.54
CA ASP A 191 -5.97 20.99 -0.97
C ASP A 191 -4.53 20.87 -1.48
N LEU A 192 -3.71 20.01 -0.85
CA LEU A 192 -2.32 19.77 -1.26
C LEU A 192 -2.20 19.01 -2.59
N VAL A 193 -3.10 18.05 -2.84
CA VAL A 193 -3.03 17.18 -4.02
C VAL A 193 -3.97 17.60 -5.17
N GLY A 194 -4.73 18.68 -5.00
CA GLY A 194 -5.64 19.21 -6.01
C GLY A 194 -6.95 18.43 -6.16
N LEU A 195 -7.41 17.77 -5.09
CA LEU A 195 -8.75 17.17 -5.02
C LEU A 195 -9.77 18.18 -4.49
N ASP A 196 -11.03 18.05 -4.89
CA ASP A 196 -12.12 18.88 -4.39
C ASP A 196 -12.56 18.39 -3.01
N SER A 197 -12.21 19.15 -1.97
CA SER A 197 -12.55 18.83 -0.59
C SER A 197 -14.04 18.94 -0.29
N THR A 198 -14.82 19.62 -1.14
CA THR A 198 -16.30 19.69 -1.01
C THR A 198 -16.99 18.38 -1.41
N LYS A 199 -16.27 17.47 -2.08
CA LYS A 199 -16.76 16.14 -2.47
C LYS A 199 -16.46 15.07 -1.43
N LEU A 200 -15.79 15.40 -0.32
CA LEU A 200 -15.48 14.41 0.70
C LEU A 200 -16.74 13.78 1.28
N CYS A 201 -16.67 12.47 1.50
CA CYS A 201 -17.81 11.64 1.91
C CYS A 201 -17.47 10.82 3.16
N PHE A 202 -18.00 11.23 4.32
CA PHE A 202 -17.70 10.61 5.61
C PHE A 202 -18.69 9.52 6.03
N SER A 203 -19.77 9.35 5.26
CA SER A 203 -20.81 8.36 5.47
C SER A 203 -21.19 7.70 4.15
N TRP A 204 -21.38 6.39 4.14
CA TRP A 204 -21.73 5.62 2.96
C TRP A 204 -22.65 4.46 3.31
N GLU A 205 -23.18 3.80 2.29
CA GLU A 205 -23.94 2.57 2.49
C GLU A 205 -22.99 1.37 2.53
N PRO A 206 -23.19 0.41 3.47
CA PRO A 206 -22.54 -0.88 3.42
C PRO A 206 -22.80 -1.58 2.08
N LEU A 207 -21.82 -2.36 1.61
CA LEU A 207 -21.94 -3.06 0.33
C LEU A 207 -23.00 -4.17 0.43
N ARG A 208 -23.87 -4.26 -0.58
CA ARG A 208 -24.95 -5.25 -0.60
C ARG A 208 -24.41 -6.67 -0.85
N SER A 209 -25.16 -7.68 -0.41
CA SER A 209 -24.73 -9.08 -0.45
C SER A 209 -24.53 -9.65 -1.87
N ASP A 210 -25.23 -9.12 -2.87
CA ASP A 210 -25.05 -9.44 -4.28
C ASP A 210 -23.77 -8.83 -4.87
N GLU A 211 -23.47 -7.58 -4.54
CA GLU A 211 -22.23 -6.91 -4.92
C GLU A 211 -20.99 -7.51 -4.21
N LEU A 212 -21.15 -7.90 -2.95
CA LEU A 212 -20.12 -8.63 -2.20
C LEU A 212 -19.72 -9.92 -2.93
N ARG A 213 -20.69 -10.71 -3.39
CA ARG A 213 -20.44 -11.96 -4.14
C ARG A 213 -19.67 -11.78 -5.44
N GLN A 214 -19.73 -10.58 -6.04
CA GLN A 214 -19.00 -10.24 -7.27
C GLN A 214 -17.61 -9.67 -7.01
N THR A 215 -17.28 -9.35 -5.75
CA THR A 215 -15.98 -8.80 -5.38
C THR A 215 -14.95 -9.93 -5.30
N ASP A 216 -13.73 -9.69 -5.78
CA ASP A 216 -12.62 -10.66 -5.63
C ASP A 216 -12.47 -11.10 -4.15
N PRO A 217 -12.35 -12.40 -3.84
CA PRO A 217 -12.35 -12.90 -2.46
C PRO A 217 -11.28 -12.26 -1.58
N LEU A 218 -10.13 -11.96 -2.17
CA LEU A 218 -9.02 -11.35 -1.47
C LEU A 218 -9.33 -9.89 -1.15
N LYS A 219 -9.91 -9.14 -2.10
CA LYS A 219 -10.44 -7.79 -1.86
C LYS A 219 -11.55 -7.76 -0.81
N GLN A 220 -12.44 -8.74 -0.79
CA GLN A 220 -13.48 -8.87 0.24
C GLN A 220 -12.85 -8.97 1.63
N LYS A 221 -11.83 -9.83 1.78
CA LYS A 221 -11.15 -10.02 3.06
C LYS A 221 -10.38 -8.78 3.52
N MET A 222 -9.61 -8.14 2.63
CA MET A 222 -8.86 -6.90 2.96
C MET A 222 -9.75 -5.77 3.42
N ASN A 223 -10.90 -5.63 2.77
CA ASN A 223 -11.78 -4.48 2.95
C ASN A 223 -13.00 -4.86 3.79
N ALA A 224 -13.01 -6.01 4.48
CA ALA A 224 -14.19 -6.52 5.17
C ALA A 224 -14.84 -5.47 6.10
N THR A 225 -14.02 -4.76 6.89
CA THR A 225 -14.49 -3.65 7.73
C THR A 225 -15.07 -2.50 6.92
N LEU A 226 -14.41 -2.11 5.83
CA LEU A 226 -14.86 -1.01 4.96
C LEU A 226 -16.16 -1.34 4.21
N LEU A 227 -16.31 -2.60 3.80
CA LEU A 227 -17.47 -3.08 3.06
C LEU A 227 -18.70 -3.25 3.96
N ALA A 228 -18.49 -3.53 5.25
CA ALA A 228 -19.57 -3.68 6.23
C ALA A 228 -19.92 -2.36 6.96
N SER A 229 -19.07 -1.33 6.90
CA SER A 229 -19.31 -0.07 7.60
C SER A 229 -20.16 0.90 6.79
N SER A 230 -20.80 1.84 7.49
CA SER A 230 -21.52 2.97 6.92
C SER A 230 -20.78 4.32 7.09
N GLY A 231 -19.52 4.27 7.52
CA GLY A 231 -18.71 5.45 7.80
C GLY A 231 -17.38 5.11 8.47
N ILE A 232 -16.76 6.13 9.06
CA ILE A 232 -15.48 6.02 9.77
C ILE A 232 -15.68 5.29 11.11
N MET A 233 -14.92 4.20 11.29
CA MET A 233 -14.96 3.35 12.49
C MET A 233 -13.86 3.78 13.48
N GLN A 234 -14.17 4.71 14.39
CA GLN A 234 -13.20 5.26 15.35
C GLN A 234 -12.66 4.20 16.33
N ASP A 235 -13.43 3.16 16.61
CA ASP A 235 -13.05 1.99 17.42
C ASP A 235 -11.93 1.15 16.80
N LYS A 236 -11.56 1.41 15.55
CA LYS A 236 -10.44 0.74 14.85
C LYS A 236 -9.09 1.45 15.03
N SER A 237 -9.02 2.44 15.91
CA SER A 237 -7.79 3.17 16.23
C SER A 237 -6.83 2.37 17.11
N ALA A 238 -5.53 2.60 16.94
CA ALA A 238 -4.45 2.10 17.76
C ALA A 238 -4.20 2.94 19.04
N GLN A 239 -4.94 4.02 19.31
CA GLN A 239 -4.68 4.89 20.47
C GLN A 239 -4.69 4.14 21.82
N ASN A 240 -5.52 3.10 21.95
CA ASN A 240 -5.60 2.26 23.14
C ASN A 240 -5.09 0.83 22.88
N LEU A 241 -4.21 0.68 21.90
CA LEU A 241 -3.65 -0.62 21.53
C LEU A 241 -2.77 -1.16 22.66
N ASN A 242 -3.10 -2.35 23.14
CA ASN A 242 -2.23 -3.13 24.00
C ASN A 242 -1.71 -4.33 23.20
N LEU A 243 -0.41 -4.35 22.90
CA LEU A 243 0.22 -5.40 22.09
C LEU A 243 0.12 -6.78 22.73
N ASP A 244 0.21 -6.88 24.05
CA ASP A 244 0.05 -8.16 24.75
C ASP A 244 -1.38 -8.70 24.57
N CYS A 245 -2.38 -7.83 24.68
CA CYS A 245 -3.77 -8.19 24.41
C CYS A 245 -4.00 -8.61 22.95
N GLU A 246 -3.38 -7.92 21.98
CA GLU A 246 -3.46 -8.32 20.57
C GLU A 246 -2.77 -9.66 20.31
N MET A 247 -1.62 -9.91 20.94
CA MET A 247 -0.92 -11.18 20.82
C MET A 247 -1.80 -12.34 21.33
N GLU A 248 -2.51 -12.17 22.44
CA GLU A 248 -3.44 -13.20 22.94
C GLU A 248 -4.61 -13.44 21.98
N LYS A 249 -5.12 -12.38 21.32
CA LYS A 249 -6.11 -12.55 20.24
C LYS A 249 -5.55 -13.33 19.06
N TRP A 250 -4.32 -13.01 18.63
CA TRP A 250 -3.68 -13.74 17.52
C TRP A 250 -3.40 -15.20 17.87
N LYS A 251 -3.04 -15.51 19.13
CA LYS A 251 -2.88 -16.90 19.58
C LYS A 251 -4.21 -17.65 19.50
N ALA A 252 -5.31 -17.02 19.91
CA ALA A 252 -6.63 -17.62 19.82
C ALA A 252 -7.11 -17.81 18.37
N GLU A 253 -6.79 -16.86 17.47
CA GLU A 253 -7.24 -16.89 16.08
C GLU A 253 -6.37 -17.77 15.16
N PHE A 254 -5.05 -17.67 15.28
CA PHE A 254 -4.08 -18.27 14.35
C PHE A 254 -3.22 -19.37 14.97
N GLY A 255 -3.31 -19.57 16.29
CA GLY A 255 -2.44 -20.47 17.04
C GLY A 255 -1.11 -19.83 17.44
N GLU A 256 -0.41 -20.49 18.35
CA GLU A 256 0.79 -19.93 19.02
C GLU A 256 1.95 -19.63 18.06
N THR A 257 2.23 -20.53 17.12
CA THR A 257 3.35 -20.38 16.19
C THR A 257 3.16 -19.18 15.25
N GLU A 258 1.96 -18.99 14.70
CA GLU A 258 1.69 -17.87 13.80
C GLU A 258 1.58 -16.55 14.56
N ALA A 259 1.02 -16.56 15.78
CA ALA A 259 1.02 -15.39 16.65
C ALA A 259 2.44 -14.90 16.97
N LEU A 260 3.37 -15.80 17.30
CA LEU A 260 4.77 -15.44 17.56
C LEU A 260 5.45 -14.84 16.32
N LYS A 261 5.17 -15.38 15.13
CA LYS A 261 5.68 -14.81 13.86
C LYS A 261 5.12 -13.40 13.62
N LEU A 262 3.82 -13.21 13.81
CA LEU A 262 3.16 -11.92 13.69
C LEU A 262 3.76 -10.89 14.65
N THR A 263 3.94 -11.23 15.93
CA THR A 263 4.58 -10.36 16.92
C THR A 263 5.97 -9.94 16.45
N LYS A 264 6.81 -10.89 16.03
CA LYS A 264 8.15 -10.59 15.52
C LYS A 264 8.11 -9.66 14.31
N TRP A 265 7.17 -9.84 13.38
CA TRP A 265 7.05 -8.95 12.24
C TRP A 265 6.59 -7.55 12.63
N VAL A 266 5.64 -7.44 13.55
CA VAL A 266 5.19 -6.17 14.11
C VAL A 266 6.37 -5.44 14.73
N ASP A 267 7.10 -6.08 15.65
CA ASP A 267 8.26 -5.49 16.33
C ASP A 267 9.31 -4.97 15.33
N ASN A 268 9.60 -5.77 14.29
CA ASN A 268 10.55 -5.37 13.24
C ASN A 268 10.05 -4.19 12.38
N ALA A 269 8.73 -4.01 12.25
CA ALA A 269 8.13 -2.95 11.46
C ALA A 269 7.88 -1.66 12.24
N ILE A 270 7.85 -1.70 13.58
CA ILE A 270 7.62 -0.53 14.44
C ILE A 270 8.62 0.61 14.16
N PRO A 271 9.95 0.37 14.06
CA PRO A 271 10.89 1.45 13.79
C PRO A 271 10.63 2.18 12.46
N ASP A 272 10.27 1.43 11.41
CA ASP A 272 9.91 2.01 10.11
C ASP A 272 8.57 2.76 10.17
N TYR A 273 7.60 2.23 10.93
CA TYR A 273 6.32 2.90 11.18
C TYR A 273 6.52 4.24 11.89
N GLU A 274 7.24 4.26 13.01
CA GLU A 274 7.49 5.47 13.80
C GLU A 274 8.25 6.52 12.99
N TYR A 275 9.23 6.08 12.19
CA TYR A 275 9.93 6.95 11.26
C TYR A 275 8.98 7.60 10.25
N LEU A 276 8.14 6.81 9.55
CA LEU A 276 7.18 7.34 8.60
C LEU A 276 6.15 8.25 9.28
N ARG A 277 5.64 7.85 10.45
CA ARG A 277 4.71 8.61 11.27
C ARG A 277 5.32 9.95 11.74
N SER A 278 6.62 10.03 11.96
CA SER A 278 7.27 11.31 12.31
C SER A 278 7.23 12.33 11.16
N HIS A 279 7.01 11.88 9.92
CA HIS A 279 6.87 12.71 8.71
C HIS A 279 5.42 12.95 8.29
N ARG A 280 4.45 12.53 9.11
CA ARG A 280 3.03 12.66 8.77
C ARG A 280 2.58 14.11 8.65
N LEU A 281 1.56 14.31 7.83
CA LEU A 281 0.79 15.54 7.82
C LEU A 281 0.19 15.73 9.22
N VAL A 282 0.39 16.91 9.81
CA VAL A 282 -0.17 17.34 11.11
C VAL A 282 -0.98 18.59 10.92
#